data_AF-A0A8T6W8F8-F1
#
_entry.id   AF-A0A8T6W8F8-F1
#
_cell.length_a   1.000
_cell.length_b   1.000
_cell.length_c   1.000
_cell.angle_alpha   90.00
_cell.angle_beta   90.00
_cell.angle_gamma   90.00
#
_symmetry.space_group_name_H-M   'P 1'
#
loop_
_entity.id
_entity.type
_entity.pdbx_description
1 polymer ?
#
loop_
_entity_poly.entity_id
_entity_poly.type
_entity_poly.pdbx_seq_one_letter_code
_entity_poly.pdbx_strand_id
1 'polypeptide(L)' 'MGVVEDKIKELKEQEDKLKEMGGEAAVKKQHDRGKLTARERIDLLFDPGTFRETDIFMKH' A
#
# COMPACT_ATOMS: atom_id res chain seq x y z
N MET A 1 13.75 -14.89 19.79
CA MET A 1 12.58 -14.55 18.96
C MET A 1 11.38 -14.61 19.88
N GLY A 2 10.96 -13.46 20.39
CA GLY A 2 9.71 -13.37 21.14
C GLY A 2 8.56 -13.40 20.15
N VAL A 3 7.50 -14.13 20.51
CA VAL A 3 6.28 -14.31 19.71
C VAL A 3 5.68 -12.96 19.26
N VAL A 4 5.92 -11.88 20.02
CA VAL A 4 5.45 -10.53 19.69
C VAL A 4 6.26 -9.90 18.56
N GLU A 5 7.60 -10.01 18.58
CA GLU A 5 8.43 -9.45 17.51
C GLU A 5 8.13 -10.12 16.16
N ASP A 6 7.95 -11.44 16.16
CA ASP A 6 7.63 -12.19 14.94
C ASP A 6 6.26 -11.77 14.36
N LYS A 7 5.25 -11.57 15.22
CA LYS A 7 3.92 -11.07 14.80
C LYS A 7 3.97 -9.64 14.25
N ILE A 8 4.77 -8.76 14.86
CA ILE A 8 4.96 -7.39 14.35
C ILE A 8 5.61 -7.42 12.97
N LYS A 9 6.60 -8.31 12.77
CA LYS A 9 7.26 -8.47 11.48
C LYS A 9 6.27 -8.97 10.42
N GLU A 10 5.50 -10.00 10.73
CA GLU A 10 4.48 -10.53 9.81
C GLU A 10 3.45 -9.45 9.42
N LEU A 11 2.98 -8.65 10.38
CA LEU A 11 2.07 -7.54 10.11
C LEU A 11 2.65 -6.56 9.09
N LYS A 12 3.91 -6.13 9.28
CA LYS A 12 4.58 -5.19 8.36
C LYS A 12 4.76 -5.77 6.97
N GLU A 13 5.15 -7.04 6.87
CA GLU A 13 5.28 -7.72 5.58
C GLU A 13 3.94 -7.81 4.84
N GLN A 14 2.84 -8.05 5.57
CA GLN A 14 1.50 -8.03 4.99
C GLN A 14 1.09 -6.63 4.52
N GLU A 15 1.35 -5.59 5.31
CA GLU A 15 1.08 -4.20 4.92
C GLU A 15 1.86 -3.80 3.67
N ASP A 16 3.14 -4.13 3.60
CA ASP A 16 3.99 -3.77 2.46
C ASP A 16 3.52 -4.47 1.18
N LYS A 17 3.15 -5.76 1.28
CA LYS A 17 2.56 -6.48 0.17
C LYS A 17 1.23 -5.88 -0.30
N LEU A 18 0.38 -5.42 0.61
CA LEU A 18 -0.88 -4.76 0.25
C LEU A 18 -0.64 -3.40 -0.41
N LYS A 19 0.43 -2.70 -0.02
CA LYS A 19 0.83 -1.42 -0.64
C LYS A 19 1.28 -1.57 -2.10
N GLU A 20 1.75 -2.75 -2.51
CA GLU A 20 2.07 -3.07 -3.91
C GLU A 20 0.84 -3.07 -4.83
N MET A 21 -0.38 -3.00 -4.29
CA MET A 21 -1.64 -2.99 -5.03
C MET A 21 -1.77 -4.25 -5.93
N GLY A 22 -1.94 -4.06 -7.24
CA GLY A 22 -2.02 -5.16 -8.22
C GLY A 22 -0.65 -5.68 -8.70
N GLY A 23 0.43 -5.32 -8.01
CA GLY A 23 1.81 -5.64 -8.38
C GLY A 23 2.36 -4.75 -9.50
N GLU A 24 3.67 -4.90 -9.76
CA GLU A 24 4.42 -4.07 -10.70
C GLU A 24 3.79 -3.98 -12.09
N ALA A 25 3.27 -5.11 -12.61
CA ALA A 25 2.65 -5.15 -13.93
C ALA A 25 1.40 -4.27 -14.02
N ALA A 26 0.57 -4.24 -12.97
CA ALA A 26 -0.64 -3.40 -12.93
C ALA A 26 -0.29 -1.92 -12.75
N VAL A 27 0.72 -1.63 -11.94
CA VAL A 27 1.26 -0.27 -11.75
C VAL A 27 1.79 0.27 -13.07
N LYS A 28 2.66 -0.48 -13.75
CA LYS A 28 3.21 -0.11 -15.05
C LYS A 28 2.10 0.15 -16.08
N LYS A 29 1.07 -0.70 -16.12
CA LYS A 29 -0.09 -0.50 -17.01
C LYS A 29 -0.86 0.80 -16.72
N GLN A 30 -0.90 1.29 -15.48
CA GLN A 30 -1.49 2.61 -15.19
C GLN A 30 -0.61 3.72 -15.73
N HIS A 31 0.70 3.66 -15.46
CA HIS A 31 1.66 4.66 -15.91
C HIS A 31 1.76 4.74 -17.44
N ASP A 32 1.78 3.59 -18.13
CA ASP A 32 1.76 3.50 -19.60
C ASP A 32 0.51 4.17 -20.22
N ARG A 33 -0.58 4.29 -19.45
CA ARG A 33 -1.80 5.00 -19.84
C ARG A 33 -1.79 6.48 -19.46
N GLY A 34 -0.68 7.00 -18.97
CA GLY A 34 -0.54 8.37 -18.47
C GLY A 34 -1.32 8.60 -17.16
N LYS A 35 -1.59 7.55 -16.39
CA LYS A 35 -2.38 7.63 -15.15
C LYS A 35 -1.52 7.30 -13.95
N LEU A 36 -1.74 8.06 -12.89
CA LEU A 36 -1.27 7.73 -11.55
C LEU A 36 -2.07 6.55 -10.98
N THR A 37 -1.42 5.78 -10.11
CA THR A 37 -2.04 4.77 -9.25
C THR A 37 -2.93 5.41 -8.19
N ALA A 38 -3.71 4.61 -7.46
CA ALA A 38 -4.56 5.11 -6.39
C ALA A 38 -3.73 5.78 -5.27
N ARG A 39 -2.65 5.13 -4.83
CA ARG A 39 -1.78 5.64 -3.76
C ARG A 39 -1.06 6.92 -4.18
N GLU A 40 -0.51 6.99 -5.39
CA GLU A 40 0.13 8.22 -5.90
C GLU A 40 -0.84 9.42 -5.95
N ARG A 41 -2.13 9.19 -6.23
CA ARG A 41 -3.13 10.27 -6.20
C ARG A 41 -3.41 10.75 -4.78
N ILE A 42 -3.43 9.84 -3.81
CA ILE A 42 -3.59 10.16 -2.39
C ILE A 42 -2.39 11.00 -1.94
N ASP A 43 -1.18 10.59 -2.28
CA ASP A 43 0.06 11.28 -1.90
C ASP A 43 0.14 12.71 -2.47
N LEU A 44 -0.47 12.97 -3.62
CA LEU A 44 -0.56 14.32 -4.20
C LEU A 44 -1.69 15.17 -3.61
N LEU A 45 -2.75 14.53 -3.12
CA LEU A 45 -3.95 15.23 -2.64
C LEU A 45 -3.81 15.71 -1.20
N PHE A 46 -3.15 14.91 -0.35
CA PHE A 46 -3.01 15.19 1.06
C PHE A 46 -1.64 15.77 1.40
N ASP A 47 -1.60 16.59 2.45
CA ASP A 47 -0.32 17.04 2.99
C ASP A 47 0.51 15.84 3.45
N PRO A 48 1.84 15.83 3.23
CA PRO A 48 2.69 14.71 3.59
C PRO A 48 2.52 14.29 5.06
N GLY A 49 2.27 13.01 5.30
CA GLY A 49 2.10 12.44 6.64
C GLY A 49 0.74 12.68 7.30
N THR A 50 -0.22 13.30 6.60
CA THR A 50 -1.58 13.53 7.15
C THR A 50 -2.57 12.43 6.80
N PHE A 51 -2.36 11.71 5.70
CA PHE A 51 -3.24 10.62 5.30
C PHE A 51 -3.13 9.42 6.26
N ARG A 52 -4.28 8.94 6.75
CA ARG A 52 -4.37 7.76 7.60
C ARG A 52 -5.31 6.74 6.97
N GLU A 53 -4.73 5.65 6.48
CA GLU A 53 -5.46 4.57 5.84
C GLU A 53 -6.26 3.76 6.87
N THR A 54 -7.49 3.40 6.51
CA THR A 54 -8.35 2.48 7.26
C THR A 54 -8.66 1.26 6.40
N ASP A 55 -8.94 0.12 7.02
CA ASP A 55 -9.38 -1.11 6.35
C ASP A 55 -8.40 -1.68 5.28
N ILE A 56 -7.09 -1.49 5.46
CA ILE A 56 -6.06 -1.98 4.51
C ILE A 56 -6.13 -3.50 4.27
N PHE A 57 -6.64 -4.27 5.24
CA PHE A 57 -6.76 -5.74 5.15
C PHE A 57 -8.12 -6.23 4.62
N MET A 58 -9.03 -5.34 4.19
CA MET A 58 -10.33 -5.73 3.65
C MET A 58 -10.16 -6.56 2.37
N LYS A 59 -11.01 -7.59 2.22
CA LYS A 59 -11.10 -8.43 1.02
C LYS A 59 -12.55 -8.46 0.54
N HIS A 60 -12.74 -8.35 -0.77
CA HIS A 60 -14.05 -8.52 -1.43
C HIS A 60 -14.41 -10.00 -1.57
#